data_AF-A0A1Q6PZW0-F1
#
_entry.id   AF-A0A1Q6PZW0-F1
#
_cell.length_a   1.000
_cell.length_b   1.000
_cell.length_c   1.000
_cell.angle_alpha   90.00
_cell.angle_beta   90.00
_cell.angle_gamma   90.00
#
_symmetry.space_group_name_H-M   'P 1'
#
loop_
_entity.id
_entity.type
_entity.pdbx_description
1 polymer ?
#
loop_
_entity_poly.entity_id
_entity_poly.type
_entity_poly.pdbx_seq_one_letter_code
_entity_poly.pdbx_strand_id
1 'polypeptide(L)'
;MQQQGFAVAGAVVKLSAEEEPLVQSAKEAAKALGIECATLNAEALAAQGAPPVDARLSALLTAADKLGIQYIATGHFAQVETGADGISHIYPPEDPAQDESDALAALPQDILARLILPLGSFTPEDVQEMAADFNV
;
A
#
# COMPACT_ATOMS: atom_id res chain seq x y z
N MET A 1 2.77 10.19 4.76
CA MET A 1 1.60 9.99 5.65
C MET A 1 1.81 10.55 7.06
N GLN A 2 2.80 10.12 7.86
CA GLN A 2 3.00 10.67 9.22
C GLN A 2 3.22 12.20 9.24
N GLN A 3 4.00 12.72 8.30
CA GLN A 3 4.22 14.18 8.16
C GLN A 3 2.94 14.97 7.82
N GLN A 4 1.93 14.31 7.26
CA GLN A 4 0.64 14.91 6.96
C GLN A 4 -0.33 14.86 8.16
N GLY A 5 0.15 14.44 9.34
CA GLY A 5 -0.62 14.40 10.58
C GLY A 5 -1.44 13.12 10.80
N PHE A 6 -1.31 12.12 9.94
CA PHE A 6 -1.98 10.83 10.13
C PHE A 6 -1.30 9.99 11.21
N ALA A 7 -2.10 9.33 12.05
CA ALA A 7 -1.64 8.18 12.81
C ALA A 7 -1.45 7.00 11.84
N VAL A 8 -0.24 6.43 11.80
CA VAL A 8 0.14 5.38 10.83
C VAL A 8 0.54 4.12 11.56
N ALA A 9 0.02 2.98 11.11
CA ALA A 9 0.49 1.65 11.46
C ALA A 9 1.07 0.98 10.21
N GLY A 10 2.17 0.27 10.36
CA GLY A 10 2.79 -0.52 9.31
C GLY A 10 2.20 -1.92 9.26
N ALA A 11 2.09 -2.47 8.05
CA ALA A 11 1.77 -3.89 7.87
C ALA A 11 2.51 -4.43 6.66
N VAL A 12 3.02 -5.66 6.79
CA VAL A 12 3.63 -6.40 5.69
C VAL A 12 2.87 -7.70 5.47
N VAL A 13 2.48 -7.94 4.22
CA VAL A 13 1.72 -9.13 3.83
C VAL A 13 2.65 -10.19 3.28
N LYS A 14 2.56 -11.39 3.86
CA LYS A 14 3.25 -12.59 3.43
C LYS A 14 2.29 -13.51 2.68
N LEU A 15 2.57 -13.79 1.41
CA LEU A 15 1.83 -14.71 0.54
C LEU A 15 2.47 -16.10 0.46
N SER A 16 3.75 -16.25 0.81
CA SER A 16 4.43 -17.54 0.90
C SER A 16 5.54 -17.55 1.95
N ALA A 17 5.97 -18.74 2.39
CA ALA A 17 7.08 -18.89 3.33
C ALA A 17 8.41 -18.33 2.78
N GLU A 18 8.56 -18.22 1.47
CA GLU A 18 9.78 -17.72 0.81
C GLU A 18 9.95 -16.19 0.96
N GLU A 19 8.88 -15.47 1.32
CA GLU A 19 8.92 -14.01 1.53
C GLU A 19 9.31 -13.62 2.98
N GLU A 20 9.53 -14.60 3.87
CA GLU A 20 9.96 -14.35 5.25
C GLU A 20 11.17 -13.40 5.40
N PRO A 21 12.26 -13.50 4.59
CA PRO A 21 13.35 -12.52 4.66
C PRO A 21 12.91 -11.10 4.28
N LEU A 22 12.01 -10.94 3.30
CA LEU A 22 11.48 -9.63 2.90
C LEU A 22 10.60 -9.02 4.00
N VAL A 23 9.77 -9.85 4.64
CA VAL A 23 8.96 -9.47 5.81
C VAL A 23 9.84 -8.94 6.93
N GLN A 24 10.97 -9.61 7.20
CA GLN A 24 11.89 -9.18 8.23
C GLN A 24 12.56 -7.83 7.91
N SER A 25 13.05 -7.65 6.69
CA SER A 25 13.61 -6.37 6.24
C SER A 25 12.60 -5.22 6.34
N ALA A 26 11.35 -5.44 5.93
CA ALA A 26 10.28 -4.44 6.01
C ALA A 26 9.99 -4.02 7.46
N LYS A 27 10.04 -4.97 8.41
CA LYS A 27 9.86 -4.68 9.84
C LYS A 27 11.03 -3.90 10.43
N GLU A 28 12.25 -4.16 9.97
CA GLU A 28 13.44 -3.41 10.40
C GLU A 28 13.37 -1.96 9.92
N ALA A 29 12.98 -1.73 8.67
CA ALA A 29 12.75 -0.38 8.14
C ALA A 29 11.65 0.36 8.91
N ALA A 30 10.51 -0.30 9.17
CA ALA A 30 9.43 0.31 9.96
C ALA A 30 9.88 0.65 11.39
N LYS A 31 10.69 -0.20 12.01
CA LYS A 31 11.27 0.05 13.34
C LYS A 31 12.21 1.24 13.34
N ALA A 32 13.01 1.45 12.29
CA ALA A 32 13.87 2.63 12.16
C ALA A 32 13.05 3.94 12.14
N LEU A 33 11.83 3.89 11.61
CA LEU A 33 10.87 5.00 11.59
C LEU A 33 10.00 5.11 12.85
N GLY A 34 10.18 4.22 13.84
CA GLY A 34 9.35 4.17 15.04
C GLY A 34 7.90 3.75 14.79
N ILE A 35 7.63 3.04 13.69
CA ILE A 35 6.30 2.57 13.31
C ILE A 35 6.13 1.11 13.76
N GLU A 36 5.01 0.82 14.43
CA GLU A 36 4.63 -0.56 14.71
C GLU A 36 4.26 -1.27 13.39
N CYS A 37 4.92 -2.40 13.11
CA CYS A 37 4.72 -3.16 11.87
C CYS A 37 4.20 -4.57 12.15
N ALA A 38 2.95 -4.82 11.75
CA ALA A 38 2.31 -6.12 11.85
C ALA A 38 2.63 -7.02 10.65
N THR A 39 2.80 -8.31 10.89
CA THR A 39 2.91 -9.31 9.81
C THR A 39 1.54 -9.93 9.56
N LEU A 40 1.07 -9.87 8.31
CA LEU A 40 -0.20 -10.45 7.88
C LEU A 40 0.09 -11.68 7.02
N ASN A 41 -0.37 -12.86 7.44
CA ASN A 41 -0.29 -14.05 6.62
C ASN A 41 -1.52 -14.14 5.70
N ALA A 42 -1.28 -14.15 4.40
CA ALA A 42 -2.30 -14.22 3.36
C ALA A 42 -2.05 -15.37 2.36
N GLU A 43 -1.31 -16.41 2.78
CA GLU A 43 -1.09 -17.64 1.99
C GLU A 43 -2.43 -18.25 1.52
N ALA A 44 -3.45 -18.21 2.38
CA ALA A 44 -4.79 -18.69 2.04
C ALA A 44 -5.49 -17.85 0.96
N LEU A 45 -5.23 -16.54 0.87
CA LEU A 45 -5.77 -15.68 -0.18
C LEU A 45 -5.04 -15.92 -1.50
N ALA A 46 -3.72 -16.10 -1.46
CA ALA A 46 -2.93 -16.48 -2.64
C ALA A 46 -3.36 -17.85 -3.20
N ALA A 47 -3.64 -18.83 -2.32
CA ALA A 47 -4.10 -20.16 -2.71
C ALA A 47 -5.48 -20.17 -3.40
N GLN A 48 -6.29 -19.10 -3.24
CA GLN A 48 -7.58 -18.95 -3.92
C GLN A 48 -7.45 -18.45 -5.36
N GLY A 49 -6.23 -18.26 -5.86
CA GLY A 49 -5.96 -17.84 -7.24
C GLY A 49 -6.17 -16.35 -7.51
N ALA A 50 -6.34 -15.55 -6.44
CA ALA A 50 -6.38 -14.10 -6.56
C ALA A 50 -5.00 -13.58 -7.03
N PRO A 51 -4.96 -12.52 -7.86
CA PRO A 51 -3.72 -11.85 -8.20
C PRO A 51 -2.94 -11.42 -6.94
N PRO A 52 -1.59 -11.43 -6.96
CA PRO A 52 -0.80 -11.12 -5.78
C PRO A 52 -1.06 -9.72 -5.20
N VAL A 53 -1.42 -8.73 -6.02
CA VAL A 53 -1.77 -7.37 -5.57
C VAL A 53 -3.10 -7.40 -4.83
N ASP A 54 -4.13 -7.98 -5.43
CA ASP A 54 -5.47 -8.15 -4.86
C ASP A 54 -5.42 -8.89 -3.52
N ALA A 55 -4.65 -9.98 -3.44
CA ALA A 55 -4.49 -10.76 -2.21
C ALA A 55 -3.85 -9.93 -1.09
N ARG A 56 -2.84 -9.11 -1.42
CA ARG A 56 -2.19 -8.22 -0.44
C ARG A 56 -3.12 -7.11 0.02
N LEU A 57 -3.80 -6.43 -0.89
CA LEU A 57 -4.74 -5.36 -0.56
C LEU A 57 -5.93 -5.87 0.25
N SER A 58 -6.46 -7.04 -0.10
CA SER A 58 -7.54 -7.70 0.66
C SER A 58 -7.11 -8.05 2.09
N ALA A 59 -5.89 -8.55 2.26
CA ALA A 59 -5.32 -8.85 3.57
C ALA A 59 -5.15 -7.57 4.41
N LEU A 60 -4.67 -6.49 3.79
CA LEU A 60 -4.51 -5.18 4.44
C LEU A 60 -5.86 -4.60 4.88
N LEU A 61 -6.90 -4.65 4.04
CA LEU A 61 -8.24 -4.21 4.41
C LEU A 61 -8.81 -5.00 5.57
N THR A 62 -8.66 -6.32 5.52
CA THR A 62 -9.13 -7.19 6.61
C THR A 62 -8.46 -6.85 7.94
N ALA A 63 -7.16 -6.51 7.90
CA ALA A 63 -6.44 -6.05 9.09
C ALA A 63 -6.90 -4.65 9.52
N ALA A 64 -7.08 -3.73 8.58
CA ALA A 64 -7.58 -2.39 8.84
C ALA A 64 -8.96 -2.42 9.53
N ASP A 65 -9.87 -3.28 9.08
CA ASP A 65 -11.20 -3.46 9.67
C ASP A 65 -11.12 -3.92 11.13
N LYS A 66 -10.24 -4.88 11.44
CA LYS A 66 -10.03 -5.36 12.81
C LYS A 66 -9.45 -4.30 13.73
N LEU A 67 -8.69 -3.36 13.18
CA LEU A 67 -8.05 -2.27 13.91
C LEU A 67 -8.89 -0.98 13.92
N GLY A 68 -10.04 -0.95 13.23
CA GLY A 68 -10.85 0.25 13.09
C GLY A 68 -10.20 1.34 12.22
N ILE A 69 -9.27 0.97 11.34
CA ILE A 69 -8.57 1.86 10.42
C ILE A 69 -9.41 2.06 9.16
N GLN A 70 -9.65 3.31 8.79
CA GLN A 70 -10.52 3.64 7.66
C GLN A 70 -9.85 3.44 6.29
N TYR A 71 -8.55 3.72 6.20
CA TYR A 71 -7.82 3.75 4.93
C TYR A 71 -6.55 2.90 4.98
N ILE A 72 -6.20 2.32 3.84
CA ILE A 72 -4.92 1.65 3.62
C ILE A 72 -4.08 2.46 2.63
N ALA A 73 -2.77 2.52 2.84
CA ALA A 73 -1.85 3.21 1.94
C ALA A 73 -0.83 2.23 1.38
N THR A 74 -0.47 2.38 0.10
CA THR A 74 0.57 1.56 -0.56
C THR A 74 1.49 2.42 -1.40
N GLY A 75 2.72 1.97 -1.63
CA GLY A 75 3.72 2.72 -2.40
C GLY A 75 3.60 2.60 -3.92
N HIS A 76 2.44 2.26 -4.47
CA HIS A 76 2.28 2.18 -5.93
C HIS A 76 2.22 3.59 -6.54
N PHE A 77 2.82 3.73 -7.73
CA PHE A 77 2.77 4.96 -8.52
C PHE A 77 1.49 4.99 -9.36
N ALA A 78 0.42 5.51 -8.75
CA ALA A 78 -0.84 5.86 -9.40
C ALA A 78 -1.61 6.84 -8.50
N GLN A 79 -2.67 7.43 -9.03
CA GLN A 79 -3.56 8.31 -8.27
C GLN A 79 -4.95 7.69 -8.16
N VAL A 80 -5.61 7.94 -7.04
CA VAL A 80 -6.99 7.49 -6.80
C VAL A 80 -7.86 8.70 -6.46
N GLU A 81 -8.92 8.90 -7.22
CA GLU A 81 -9.90 9.95 -6.96
C GLU A 81 -11.29 9.35 -6.83
N THR A 82 -12.03 9.79 -5.82
CA THR A 82 -13.42 9.39 -5.61
C THR A 82 -14.34 10.51 -6.09
N GLY A 83 -15.16 10.19 -7.10
CA GLY A 83 -16.14 11.10 -7.67
C GLY A 83 -17.26 11.45 -6.69
N ALA A 84 -18.07 12.46 -7.05
CA ALA A 84 -19.23 12.87 -6.26
C ALA A 84 -20.33 11.78 -6.17
N ASP A 85 -20.29 10.80 -7.06
CA ASP A 85 -21.14 9.60 -7.06
C ASP A 85 -20.63 8.50 -6.12
N GLY A 86 -19.46 8.71 -5.49
CA GLY A 86 -18.82 7.74 -4.60
C GLY A 86 -18.03 6.66 -5.33
N ILE A 87 -17.84 6.77 -6.64
CA ILE A 87 -17.06 5.81 -7.43
C ILE A 87 -15.59 6.25 -7.42
N SER A 88 -14.70 5.32 -7.09
CA SER A 88 -13.26 5.54 -7.10
C SER A 88 -12.66 5.14 -8.44
N HIS A 89 -11.88 6.06 -9.01
CA HIS A 89 -11.19 5.88 -10.27
C HIS A 89 -9.68 5.95 -10.05
N ILE A 90 -8.97 5.10 -10.79
CA ILE A 90 -7.51 5.09 -10.83
C ILE A 90 -7.05 5.92 -12.03
N TYR A 91 -6.03 6.73 -11.80
CA TYR A 91 -5.38 7.57 -12.81
C TYR A 91 -3.87 7.31 -12.84
N PRO A 92 -3.21 7.55 -13.98
CA PRO A 92 -1.76 7.51 -14.08
C PRO A 92 -1.09 8.43 -13.04
N PRO A 93 0.11 8.08 -12.56
CA PRO A 93 0.90 8.95 -11.70
C PRO A 93 1.43 10.17 -12.46
N GLU A 94 2.09 11.08 -11.74
CA GLU A 94 2.78 12.23 -12.31
C GLU A 94 3.91 11.82 -13.28
N ASP A 95 4.67 10.76 -12.95
CA ASP A 95 5.68 10.18 -13.84
C ASP A 95 5.13 8.93 -14.56
N PRO A 96 4.82 9.01 -15.87
CA PRO A 96 4.32 7.89 -16.65
C PRO A 96 5.29 6.72 -16.77
N ALA A 97 6.60 6.93 -16.54
CA ALA A 97 7.59 5.85 -16.59
C ALA A 97 7.45 4.86 -15.43
N GLN A 98 6.76 5.25 -14.36
CA GLN A 98 6.45 4.40 -13.20
C GLN A 98 4.99 3.95 -13.16
N ASP A 99 4.24 4.11 -14.24
CA ASP A 99 2.79 3.89 -14.22
C ASP A 99 2.39 2.46 -13.80
N GLU A 100 1.79 2.33 -12.62
CA GLU A 100 1.22 1.09 -12.08
C GLU A 100 -0.33 1.11 -12.07
N SER A 101 -0.94 2.11 -12.72
CA SER A 101 -2.39 2.34 -12.71
C SER A 101 -3.18 1.17 -13.31
N ASP A 102 -2.68 0.52 -14.36
CA ASP A 102 -3.33 -0.62 -15.02
C ASP A 102 -3.55 -1.81 -14.08
N ALA A 103 -2.57 -2.12 -13.23
CA ALA A 103 -2.67 -3.22 -12.27
C ALA A 103 -3.72 -2.94 -11.18
N LEU A 104 -3.95 -1.67 -10.87
CA LEU A 104 -4.89 -1.24 -9.83
C LEU A 104 -6.29 -0.97 -10.38
N ALA A 105 -6.42 -0.66 -11.67
CA ALA A 105 -7.70 -0.33 -12.30
C ALA A 105 -8.72 -1.49 -12.27
N ALA A 106 -8.25 -2.73 -12.15
CA ALA A 106 -9.10 -3.91 -12.04
C ALA A 106 -9.59 -4.21 -10.62
N LEU A 107 -9.14 -3.44 -9.62
CA LEU A 107 -9.49 -3.69 -8.22
C LEU A 107 -10.97 -3.44 -7.93
N PRO A 108 -11.58 -4.22 -7.03
CA PRO A 108 -12.92 -3.96 -6.53
C PRO A 108 -13.06 -2.56 -5.89
N GLN A 109 -14.26 -1.96 -6.02
CA GLN A 109 -14.53 -0.61 -5.53
C GLN A 109 -14.44 -0.46 -4.00
N ASP A 110 -14.70 -1.52 -3.24
CA ASP A 110 -14.52 -1.55 -1.78
C ASP A 110 -13.03 -1.44 -1.38
N ILE A 111 -12.12 -1.90 -2.24
CA ILE A 111 -10.68 -1.68 -2.09
C ILE A 111 -10.33 -0.25 -2.47
N LEU A 112 -10.73 0.17 -3.68
CA LEU A 112 -10.37 1.49 -4.22
C LEU A 112 -10.86 2.64 -3.35
N ALA A 113 -12.06 2.56 -2.80
CA ALA A 113 -12.65 3.59 -1.94
C ALA A 113 -11.88 3.82 -0.62
N ARG A 114 -11.02 2.87 -0.24
CA ARG A 114 -10.23 2.92 1.00
C ARG A 114 -8.73 2.98 0.74
N LEU A 115 -8.32 2.96 -0.53
CA LEU A 115 -6.92 2.99 -0.93
C LEU A 115 -6.44 4.44 -0.98
N ILE A 116 -5.23 4.66 -0.48
CA ILE A 116 -4.48 5.91 -0.61
C ILE A 116 -3.16 5.59 -1.31
N LEU A 117 -2.84 6.37 -2.34
CA LEU A 117 -1.62 6.20 -3.15
C LEU A 117 -0.74 7.45 -2.98
N PRO A 118 0.02 7.55 -1.88
CA PRO A 118 0.75 8.77 -1.54
C PRO A 118 1.87 9.12 -2.53
N LEU A 119 2.32 8.18 -3.37
CA LEU A 119 3.43 8.41 -4.32
C LEU A 119 2.95 8.84 -5.71
N GLY A 120 1.63 8.89 -5.96
CA GLY A 120 1.09 9.21 -7.29
C GLY A 120 1.41 10.62 -7.82
N SER A 121 1.87 11.52 -6.96
CA SER A 121 2.26 12.92 -7.29
C SER A 121 3.74 13.18 -7.02
N PHE A 122 4.58 12.15 -7.14
CA PHE A 122 6.01 12.24 -6.93
C PHE A 122 6.74 11.49 -8.03
N THR A 123 7.89 12.02 -8.43
CA THR A 123 8.84 11.31 -9.29
C THR A 123 9.70 10.35 -8.47
N PRO A 124 10.35 9.35 -9.09
CA PRO A 124 11.34 8.51 -8.42
C PRO A 124 12.45 9.30 -7.74
N GLU A 125 12.90 10.40 -8.36
CA GLU A 125 13.91 11.30 -7.79
C GLU A 125 13.40 11.94 -6.50
N ASP A 126 12.17 12.48 -6.49
CA ASP A 126 11.56 13.04 -5.28
C ASP A 126 11.48 12.00 -4.16
N VAL A 127 11.11 10.75 -4.49
CA VAL A 127 11.02 9.66 -3.53
C VAL A 127 12.38 9.29 -2.94
N GLN A 128 13.43 9.29 -3.76
CA GLN A 128 14.80 9.03 -3.31
C GLN A 128 15.33 10.15 -2.39
N GLU A 129 15.06 11.41 -2.75
CA GLU A 129 15.42 12.55 -1.90
C GLU A 129 14.71 12.49 -0.55
N MET A 130 13.41 12.19 -0.56
CA MET A 130 12.64 11.97 0.67
C MET A 130 13.22 10.83 1.51
N ALA A 131 13.54 9.68 0.91
CA ALA A 131 14.11 8.54 1.64
C ALA A 131 15.45 8.89 2.31
N ALA A 132 16.32 9.62 1.61
CA ALA A 132 17.59 10.09 2.15
C ALA A 132 17.40 11.01 3.37
N ASP A 133 16.43 11.92 3.32
CA ASP A 133 16.10 12.81 4.44
C ASP A 133 15.57 12.05 5.67
N PHE A 134 14.88 10.93 5.45
CA PHE A 134 14.37 10.06 6.51
C PHE A 134 15.36 8.99 6.99
N ASN A 135 16.54 8.91 6.35
CA ASN A 135 17.59 7.93 6.64
C ASN A 135 17.05 6.49 6.62
N VAL A 136 16.23 6.18 5.62
CA VAL A 136 15.66 4.86 5.32
C VAL A 136 15.97 4.41 3.91
#